data_AF-A0A4R6U2B5-F1
#
_entry.id   AF-A0A4R6U2B5-F1
#
_cell.length_a   1.000
_cell.length_b   1.000
_cell.length_c   1.000
_cell.angle_alpha   90.00
_cell.angle_beta   90.00
_cell.angle_gamma   90.00
#
_symmetry.space_group_name_H-M   'P 1'
#
loop_
_entity.id
_entity.type
_entity.pdbx_description
1 polymer ?
#
loop_
_entity_poly.entity_id
_entity_poly.type
_entity_poly.pdbx_seq_one_letter_code
_entity_poly.pdbx_strand_id
1 'polypeptide(L)'
;MSVLAASLHVLHFFLPALVLAALLAPATVRWQSGGARRWRARLTGWLWGWLALSVLGGMVLAAGLWWLGRDGRMLTYAALVGVLGTAVALWRSR
;
A
#
# COMPACT_ATOMS: atom_id res chain seq x y z
N MET A 1 23.24 13.72 8.08
CA MET A 1 22.22 13.70 7.00
C MET A 1 21.63 15.10 6.95
N SER A 2 21.58 15.77 5.80
CA SER A 2 20.79 17.00 5.68
C SER A 2 19.30 16.68 5.84
N VAL A 3 18.47 17.66 6.22
CA VAL A 3 17.01 17.46 6.38
C VAL A 3 16.40 16.91 5.08
N LEU A 4 16.83 17.42 3.93
CA LEU A 4 16.44 16.92 2.61
C LEU A 4 16.80 15.44 2.41
N ALA A 5 18.01 15.03 2.80
CA ALA A 5 18.44 13.64 2.68
C ALA A 5 17.63 12.71 3.58
N ALA A 6 17.28 13.15 4.80
CA ALA A 6 16.43 12.38 5.69
C ALA A 6 15.03 12.19 5.09
N SER A 7 14.43 13.25 4.53
CA SER A 7 13.12 13.16 3.87
C SER A 7 13.14 12.21 2.67
N LEU A 8 14.17 12.28 1.83
CA LEU A 8 14.32 11.37 0.68
C LEU A 8 14.53 9.92 1.12
N HIS A 9 15.24 9.69 2.21
CA HIS A 9 15.45 8.35 2.75
C HIS A 9 14.14 7.73 3.22
N VAL A 10 13.34 8.47 3.99
CA VAL A 10 12.00 8.02 4.42
C VAL A 10 11.11 7.77 3.21
N LEU A 11 11.14 8.65 2.21
CA LEU A 11 10.33 8.46 1.00
C LEU A 11 10.72 7.18 0.24
N HIS A 12 12.02 6.92 0.07
CA HIS A 12 12.51 5.69 -0.57
C HIS A 12 12.16 4.43 0.22
N PHE A 13 12.18 4.50 1.55
CA PHE A 13 11.75 3.39 2.41
C PHE A 13 10.27 3.04 2.21
N PHE A 14 9.39 4.05 2.16
CA PHE A 14 7.95 3.83 1.98
C PHE A 14 7.54 3.57 0.52
N LEU A 15 8.39 3.88 -0.45
CA LEU A 15 8.14 3.71 -1.89
C LEU A 15 7.55 2.33 -2.27
N PRO A 16 8.12 1.19 -1.84
CA PRO A 16 7.56 -0.12 -2.17
C PRO A 16 6.12 -0.31 -1.64
N ALA A 17 5.78 0.21 -0.47
CA ALA A 17 4.41 0.16 0.05
C ALA A 17 3.45 1.02 -0.78
N LEU A 18 3.86 2.24 -1.15
CA LEU A 18 3.03 3.15 -1.95
C LEU A 18 2.77 2.61 -3.36
N VAL A 19 3.82 2.08 -4.00
CA VAL A 19 3.73 1.49 -5.35
C VAL A 19 2.85 0.25 -5.34
N LEU A 20 3.06 -0.66 -4.38
CA LEU A 20 2.27 -1.89 -4.31
C LEU A 20 0.81 -1.59 -3.94
N ALA A 21 0.56 -0.63 -3.04
CA ALA A 21 -0.78 -0.16 -2.74
C ALA A 21 -1.46 0.43 -3.99
N ALA A 22 -0.75 1.20 -4.81
CA ALA A 22 -1.31 1.79 -6.03
C ALA A 22 -1.65 0.71 -7.07
N LEU A 23 -0.83 -0.33 -7.16
CA LEU A 23 -1.05 -1.48 -8.04
C LEU A 23 -2.26 -2.30 -7.60
N LEU A 24 -2.48 -2.44 -6.29
CA LEU A 24 -3.53 -3.27 -5.72
C LEU A 24 -4.86 -2.55 -5.48
N ALA A 25 -4.86 -1.23 -5.31
CA ALA A 25 -6.06 -0.41 -5.08
C ALA A 25 -7.16 -0.57 -6.15
N PRO A 26 -6.88 -0.79 -7.45
CA PRO A 26 -7.93 -1.08 -8.44
C PRO A 26 -8.71 -2.35 -8.10
N ALA A 27 -8.06 -3.35 -7.48
CA ALA A 27 -8.69 -4.62 -7.12
C ALA A 27 -9.64 -4.50 -5.90
N THR A 28 -9.55 -3.41 -5.13
CA THR A 28 -10.46 -3.14 -3.99
C THR A 28 -11.72 -2.41 -4.44
N VAL A 29 -11.73 -1.81 -5.64
CA VAL A 29 -12.92 -1.17 -6.22
C VAL A 29 -13.74 -2.24 -6.94
N ARG A 30 -14.90 -2.62 -6.37
CA ARG A 30 -15.84 -3.53 -7.05
C ARG A 30 -16.18 -2.99 -8.44
N TRP A 31 -16.00 -3.82 -9.47
CA TRP A 31 -16.35 -3.53 -10.86
C TRP A 31 -17.87 -3.51 -11.03
N GLN A 32 -18.54 -2.50 -10.48
CA GLN A 32 -19.97 -2.30 -10.66
C GLN A 32 -20.19 -1.60 -12.00
N SER A 33 -20.73 -2.32 -12.97
CA SER A 33 -21.12 -1.85 -14.30
C SER A 33 -22.13 -0.69 -14.20
N GLY A 34 -21.73 0.51 -14.65
CA GLY A 34 -22.70 1.57 -14.96
C GLY A 34 -22.21 3.00 -14.78
N GLY A 35 -22.31 3.79 -15.84
CA GLY A 35 -22.59 5.25 -15.85
C GLY A 35 -21.49 6.23 -15.41
N ALA A 36 -21.40 7.36 -16.13
CA ALA A 36 -20.52 8.51 -15.85
C ALA A 36 -20.62 9.06 -14.41
N ARG A 37 -21.78 8.90 -13.75
CA ARG A 37 -22.02 9.34 -12.36
C ARG A 37 -21.26 8.50 -11.31
N ARG A 38 -20.78 7.30 -11.67
CA ARG A 38 -19.96 6.44 -10.80
C ARG A 38 -18.46 6.70 -10.91
N TRP A 39 -17.98 7.53 -11.84
CA TRP A 39 -16.54 7.81 -11.97
C TRP A 39 -15.94 8.49 -10.72
N ARG A 40 -16.64 9.48 -10.15
CA ARG A 40 -16.22 10.09 -8.88
C ARG A 40 -16.21 9.08 -7.73
N ALA A 41 -17.24 8.23 -7.65
CA ALA A 41 -17.33 7.18 -6.62
C ALA A 41 -16.21 6.12 -6.75
N ARG A 42 -15.82 5.79 -7.98
CA ARG A 42 -14.69 4.89 -8.28
C ARG A 42 -13.35 5.53 -7.92
N LEU A 43 -13.14 6.80 -8.23
CA LEU A 43 -11.95 7.55 -7.84
C LEU A 43 -11.82 7.64 -6.32
N THR A 44 -12.91 7.95 -5.62
CA THR A 44 -12.90 7.97 -4.15
C THR A 44 -12.65 6.58 -3.57
N GLY A 45 -13.26 5.52 -4.13
CA GLY A 45 -13.03 4.15 -3.68
C GLY A 45 -11.59 3.69 -3.91
N TRP A 46 -11.01 4.07 -5.05
CA TRP A 46 -9.60 3.80 -5.36
C TRP A 46 -8.66 4.54 -4.41
N LEU A 47 -8.90 5.84 -4.17
CA LEU A 47 -8.11 6.64 -3.23
C LEU A 47 -8.17 6.06 -1.81
N TRP A 48 -9.36 5.65 -1.36
CA TRP A 48 -9.53 5.01 -0.05
C TRP A 48 -8.81 3.66 0.03
N GLY A 49 -8.92 2.83 -1.02
CA GLY A 49 -8.18 1.57 -1.10
C GLY A 49 -6.67 1.78 -1.08
N TRP A 50 -6.18 2.74 -1.87
CA TRP A 50 -4.77 3.11 -1.91
C TRP A 50 -4.26 3.61 -0.55
N LEU A 51 -4.99 4.50 0.12
CA LEU A 51 -4.62 5.01 1.44
C LEU A 51 -4.57 3.88 2.48
N ALA A 52 -5.60 3.04 2.53
CA ALA A 52 -5.66 1.93 3.48
C ALA A 52 -4.50 0.94 3.29
N LEU A 53 -4.23 0.55 2.04
CA LEU A 53 -3.11 -0.33 1.69
C LEU A 53 -1.76 0.33 1.93
N SER A 54 -1.62 1.63 1.69
CA SER A 54 -0.38 2.38 1.94
C SER A 54 -0.05 2.44 3.43
N VAL A 55 -1.05 2.71 4.29
CA VAL A 55 -0.88 2.71 5.75
C VAL A 55 -0.53 1.30 6.24
N LEU A 56 -1.24 0.28 5.78
CA LEU A 56 -0.97 -1.11 6.16
C LEU A 56 0.44 -1.55 5.71
N GLY A 57 0.83 -1.25 4.47
CA GLY A 57 2.16 -1.58 3.96
C GLY A 57 3.27 -0.81 4.69
N GLY A 58 3.02 0.45 5.02
CA GLY A 58 3.89 1.25 5.85
C GLY A 58 4.10 0.66 7.25
N MET A 59 3.04 0.14 7.87
CA MET A 59 3.14 -0.59 9.15
C MET A 59 3.98 -1.85 9.03
N VAL A 60 3.85 -2.61 7.93
CA VAL A 60 4.67 -3.82 7.70
C VAL A 60 6.15 -3.46 7.57
N LEU A 61 6.48 -2.41 6.81
CA LEU A 61 7.85 -1.94 6.67
C LEU A 61 8.41 -1.46 8.01
N ALA A 62 7.66 -0.65 8.77
CA ALA A 62 8.07 -0.18 10.09
C ALA A 62 8.29 -1.34 11.08
N ALA A 63 7.39 -2.34 11.09
CA ALA A 63 7.53 -3.53 11.91
C ALA A 63 8.76 -4.37 11.52
N GLY A 64 9.01 -4.54 10.22
CA GLY A 64 10.20 -5.22 9.71
C GLY A 64 11.48 -4.49 10.09
N LEU A 65 11.50 -3.16 9.99
CA LEU A 65 12.64 -2.34 10.41
C LEU A 65 12.90 -2.46 11.91
N TRP A 66 11.85 -2.42 12.73
CA TRP A 66 11.96 -2.56 14.18
C TRP A 66 12.49 -3.94 14.60
N TRP A 67 12.01 -5.01 13.96
CA TRP A 67 12.41 -6.38 14.30
C TRP A 67 13.79 -6.75 13.75
N LEU A 68 14.10 -6.41 12.50
CA LEU A 68 15.34 -6.83 11.85
C LEU A 68 16.49 -5.84 12.06
N GLY A 69 16.20 -4.63 12.54
CA GLY A 69 17.17 -3.56 12.76
C GLY A 69 17.85 -3.04 11.49
N ARG A 70 17.45 -3.54 10.31
CA ARG A 70 17.97 -3.15 9.01
C ARG A 70 16.85 -3.04 8.00
N ASP A 71 16.95 -2.00 7.20
CA ASP A 71 16.07 -1.73 6.10
C ASP A 71 16.35 -2.66 4.90
N GLY A 72 15.36 -2.92 4.05
CA GLY A 72 15.54 -3.55 2.75
C GLY A 72 15.75 -5.08 2.72
N ARG A 73 15.36 -5.82 3.76
CA ARG A 73 15.41 -7.30 3.71
C ARG A 73 14.30 -7.85 2.81
N MET A 74 14.65 -8.83 1.97
CA MET A 74 13.68 -9.56 1.13
C MET A 74 12.53 -10.17 1.94
N LEU A 75 12.78 -10.57 3.19
CA LEU A 75 11.75 -11.05 4.11
C LEU A 75 10.66 -10.00 4.37
N THR A 76 11.05 -8.73 4.59
CA THR A 76 10.10 -7.63 4.82
C THR A 76 9.27 -7.36 3.57
N TYR A 77 9.87 -7.48 2.38
CA TYR A 77 9.14 -7.35 1.11
C TYR A 77 8.21 -8.53 0.86
N ALA A 78 8.61 -9.76 1.18
CA ALA A 78 7.74 -10.92 1.10
C ALA A 78 6.54 -10.78 2.05
N ALA A 79 6.77 -10.31 3.28
CA ALA A 79 5.72 -10.00 4.23
C ALA A 79 4.79 -8.89 3.73
N LEU A 80 5.36 -7.82 3.15
CA LEU A 80 4.60 -6.72 2.55
C LEU A 80 3.65 -7.22 1.45
N VAL A 81 4.16 -8.03 0.52
CA VAL A 81 3.36 -8.63 -0.56
C VAL A 81 2.29 -9.57 0.01
N GLY A 82 2.65 -10.44 0.96
CA GLY A 82 1.72 -11.36 1.60
C GLY A 82 0.58 -10.64 2.29
N VAL A 83 0.90 -9.69 3.19
CA VAL A 83 -0.10 -8.94 3.96
C VAL A 83 -1.03 -8.14 3.05
N LEU A 84 -0.48 -7.38 2.09
CA LEU A 84 -1.30 -6.57 1.19
C LEU A 84 -2.14 -7.43 0.25
N GLY A 85 -1.56 -8.50 -0.30
CA GLY A 85 -2.28 -9.46 -1.15
C GLY A 85 -3.43 -10.12 -0.40
N THR A 86 -3.21 -10.58 0.84
CA THR A 86 -4.25 -11.16 1.68
C THR A 86 -5.32 -10.12 2.05
N ALA A 87 -4.93 -8.89 2.38
CA ALA A 87 -5.88 -7.82 2.69
C ALA A 87 -6.82 -7.54 1.50
N VAL A 88 -6.28 -7.49 0.28
CA VAL A 88 -7.08 -7.33 -0.94
C VAL A 88 -7.97 -8.53 -1.21
N ALA A 89 -7.46 -9.75 -1.02
CA ALA A 89 -8.24 -10.97 -1.18
C ALA A 89 -9.43 -11.03 -0.22
N LEU A 90 -9.21 -10.67 1.05
CA LEU A 90 -10.26 -10.57 2.08
C LEU A 90 -11.26 -9.44 1.78
N TRP A 91 -10.80 -8.33 1.20
CA TRP A 91 -11.71 -7.27 0.79
C TRP A 91 -12.64 -7.76 -0.33
N ARG A 92 -12.10 -8.49 -1.31
CA ARG A 92 -12.87 -9.03 -2.44
C ARG A 92 -13.87 -10.12 -2.03
N SER A 93 -13.64 -10.82 -0.92
CA SER A 93 -14.55 -11.88 -0.45
C SER A 93 -15.75 -11.38 0.36
N ARG A 94 -15.78 -10.09 0.73
CA ARG A 94 -16.94 -9.40 1.31
C ARG A 94 -17.79 -8.79 0.21
#